data_AF-A0A7H0MHE6-F1
#
_entry.id   AF-A0A7H0MHE6-F1
#
_cell.length_a   1.000
_cell.length_b   1.000
_cell.length_c   1.000
_cell.angle_alpha   90.00
_cell.angle_beta   90.00
_cell.angle_gamma   90.00
#
_symmetry.space_group_name_H-M   'P 1'
#
loop_
_entity.id
_entity.type
_entity.pdbx_description
1 polymer ?
#
loop_
_entity_poly.entity_id
_entity_poly.type
_entity_poly.pdbx_seq_one_letter_code
_entity_poly.pdbx_strand_id
1 'polypeptide(L)'
;MAGKQEAKPLSFKAIEMMTPGDKDKADIGENRGLRVSSGATGVKSFFYRYTSPVTGKLAQVKIGNFPHTSLAAARLKLNELKLLRQEGR
;
A
#
# COMPACT_ATOMS: atom_id res chain seq x y z
N MET A 1 -21.39 -3.33 -1.48
CA MET A 1 -20.23 -4.12 -1.96
C MET A 1 -19.50 -3.27 -3.00
N ALA A 2 -18.34 -2.69 -2.68
CA ALA A 2 -17.63 -1.80 -3.60
C ALA A 2 -16.90 -2.62 -4.69
N GLY A 3 -17.17 -2.29 -5.95
CA GLY A 3 -16.79 -3.06 -7.13
C GLY A 3 -15.30 -3.37 -7.22
N LYS A 4 -15.01 -4.59 -7.70
CA LYS A 4 -13.71 -4.96 -8.27
C LYS A 4 -13.40 -3.98 -9.41
N GLN A 5 -12.67 -2.90 -9.15
CA GLN A 5 -11.96 -2.20 -10.21
C GLN A 5 -10.87 -3.15 -10.69
N GLU A 6 -10.87 -3.45 -11.99
CA GLU A 6 -9.79 -4.12 -12.71
C GLU A 6 -8.47 -3.43 -12.34
N ALA A 7 -7.73 -4.06 -11.46
CA ALA A 7 -6.72 -3.35 -10.70
C ALA A 7 -5.45 -3.27 -11.56
N LYS A 8 -5.25 -2.11 -12.20
CA LYS A 8 -4.01 -1.77 -12.88
C LYS A 8 -2.88 -1.69 -11.84
N PRO A 9 -1.64 -2.11 -12.18
CA PRO A 9 -0.50 -1.91 -11.29
C PRO A 9 -0.42 -0.45 -10.87
N LEU A 10 -0.16 -0.21 -9.59
CA LEU A 10 -0.03 1.14 -9.10
C LEU A 10 1.12 1.82 -9.86
N SER A 11 0.86 2.99 -10.43
CA SER A 11 1.86 3.75 -11.17
C SER A 11 2.19 5.05 -10.44
N PHE A 12 3.42 5.54 -10.62
CA PHE A 12 3.86 6.80 -10.02
C PHE A 12 2.91 7.94 -10.36
N LYS A 13 2.58 8.11 -11.65
CA LYS A 13 1.61 9.11 -12.14
C LYS A 13 0.25 8.99 -11.46
N ALA A 14 -0.24 7.77 -11.23
CA ALA A 14 -1.52 7.57 -10.55
C ALA A 14 -1.48 8.01 -9.08
N ILE A 15 -0.34 7.87 -8.39
CA ILE A 15 -0.14 8.34 -7.02
C ILE A 15 -0.03 9.86 -7.03
N GLU A 16 0.80 10.42 -7.91
CA GLU A 16 1.02 11.86 -8.06
C GLU A 16 -0.30 12.62 -8.33
N MET A 17 -1.16 12.09 -9.20
CA MET A 17 -2.48 12.68 -9.50
C MET A 17 -3.54 12.46 -8.41
N MET A 18 -3.25 11.75 -7.31
CA MET A 18 -4.23 11.63 -6.22
C MET A 18 -4.54 12.97 -5.59
N THR A 19 -5.82 13.27 -5.46
CA THR A 19 -6.32 14.44 -4.78
C THR A 19 -6.51 14.17 -3.29
N PRO A 20 -6.50 15.20 -2.42
CA PRO A 20 -6.86 15.03 -1.02
C PRO A 20 -8.30 14.51 -0.89
N GLY A 21 -8.50 13.44 -0.11
CA GLY A 21 -9.82 12.79 0.03
C GLY A 21 -10.14 11.74 -1.04
N ASP A 22 -9.23 11.48 -1.99
CA ASP A 22 -9.35 10.34 -2.90
C ASP A 22 -9.36 9.01 -2.14
N LYS A 23 -10.04 8.03 -2.73
CA LYS A 23 -10.03 6.65 -2.24
C LYS A 23 -8.63 6.04 -2.29
N ASP A 24 -8.34 5.20 -1.31
CA ASP A 24 -7.09 4.43 -1.27
C ASP A 24 -6.89 3.63 -2.56
N LYS A 25 -5.70 3.73 -3.13
CA LYS A 25 -5.29 2.91 -4.28
C LYS A 25 -4.48 1.72 -3.76
N ALA A 26 -4.68 0.55 -4.37
CA ALA A 26 -3.95 -0.66 -4.04
C ALA A 26 -3.11 -1.10 -5.23
N ASP A 27 -1.93 -1.66 -4.95
CA ASP A 27 -1.12 -2.33 -5.96
C ASP A 27 -1.55 -3.80 -6.13
N ILE A 28 -1.11 -4.42 -7.23
CA ILE A 28 -1.50 -5.78 -7.63
C ILE A 28 -0.33 -6.73 -7.82
N GLY A 29 -0.66 -8.01 -8.06
CA GLY A 29 0.31 -9.07 -8.32
C GLY A 29 1.22 -9.30 -7.13
N GLU A 30 2.53 -9.28 -7.37
CA GLU A 30 3.58 -9.43 -6.35
C GLU A 30 3.55 -8.33 -5.30
N ASN A 31 3.03 -7.14 -5.64
CA ASN A 31 2.92 -6.01 -4.73
C ASN A 31 1.57 -5.96 -3.99
N ARG A 32 0.76 -7.03 -4.09
CA ARG A 32 -0.54 -7.12 -3.41
C ARG A 32 -0.38 -6.88 -1.91
N GLY A 33 -1.23 -5.99 -1.39
CA GLY A 33 -1.22 -5.54 0.00
C GLY A 33 -0.59 -4.16 0.17
N LEU A 34 0.23 -3.70 -0.77
CA LEU A 34 0.66 -2.30 -0.80
C LEU A 34 -0.51 -1.41 -1.18
N ARG A 35 -0.72 -0.37 -0.39
CA ARG A 35 -1.76 0.63 -0.59
C ARG A 35 -1.19 2.02 -0.40
N VAL A 36 -1.83 2.99 -1.03
CA VAL A 36 -1.56 4.40 -0.83
C VAL A 36 -2.87 5.12 -0.53
N SER A 37 -2.85 5.96 0.50
CA SER A 37 -3.96 6.84 0.86
C SER A 37 -3.51 8.28 0.67
N SER A 38 -4.43 9.15 0.29
CA SER A 38 -4.21 10.59 0.23
C SER A 38 -4.99 11.24 1.36
N GLY A 39 -4.28 11.71 2.39
CA GLY A 39 -4.90 12.38 3.53
C GLY A 39 -5.55 13.70 3.12
N ALA A 40 -6.36 14.29 4.01
CA ALA A 40 -7.03 15.57 3.77
C ALA A 40 -6.06 16.74 3.49
N THR A 41 -4.83 16.64 3.99
CA THR A 41 -3.72 17.58 3.72
C THR A 41 -2.97 17.29 2.42
N GLY A 42 -3.41 16.31 1.62
CA GLY A 42 -2.74 15.89 0.37
C GLY A 42 -1.50 15.02 0.58
N VAL A 43 -1.16 14.71 1.84
CA VAL A 43 -0.06 13.80 2.18
C VAL A 43 -0.43 12.39 1.74
N LYS A 44 0.40 11.82 0.85
CA LYS A 44 0.17 10.47 0.34
C LYS A 44 1.01 9.49 1.15
N SER A 45 0.37 8.54 1.80
CA SER A 45 1.04 7.59 2.70
C SER A 45 0.96 6.18 2.12
N PHE A 46 2.10 5.51 2.01
CA PHE A 46 2.18 4.09 1.69
C PHE A 46 2.01 3.25 2.94
N PHE A 47 1.17 2.23 2.85
CA PHE A 47 0.97 1.25 3.90
C PHE A 47 0.80 -0.15 3.33
N TYR A 48 1.32 -1.13 4.05
CA TYR A 48 1.09 -2.53 3.81
C TYR A 48 -0.08 -3.01 4.67
N ARG A 49 -1.15 -3.48 4.04
CA ARG A 49 -2.28 -4.10 4.73
C ARG A 49 -2.32 -5.60 4.42
N TYR A 50 -2.29 -6.41 5.46
CA TYR A 50 -2.35 -7.87 5.34
C TYR A 50 -3.14 -8.49 6.49
N THR A 51 -3.64 -9.70 6.27
CA THR A 51 -4.15 -10.53 7.36
C THR A 51 -2.98 -11.34 7.92
N SER A 52 -2.66 -11.12 9.20
CA SER A 52 -1.64 -11.87 9.91
C SER A 52 -2.00 -13.36 9.86
N PRO A 53 -1.12 -14.24 9.35
CA PRO A 53 -1.39 -15.67 9.31
C PRO A 53 -1.37 -16.28 10.72
N VAL A 54 -0.67 -15.64 11.66
CA VAL A 54 -0.52 -16.10 13.05
C VAL A 54 -1.75 -15.78 13.88
N THR A 55 -2.25 -14.54 13.80
CA THR A 55 -3.36 -14.07 14.64
C THR A 55 -4.71 -14.02 13.93
N GLY A 56 -4.74 -14.18 12.61
CA GLY A 56 -5.93 -14.00 11.78
C GLY A 56 -6.44 -12.55 11.69
N LYS A 57 -5.77 -11.59 12.35
CA LYS A 57 -6.20 -10.18 12.40
C LYS A 57 -5.65 -9.38 11.22
N LEU A 58 -6.39 -8.35 10.81
CA LEU A 58 -5.92 -7.38 9.83
C LEU A 58 -4.88 -6.47 10.47
N ALA A 59 -3.65 -6.57 9.97
CA ALA A 59 -2.55 -5.68 10.30
C ALA A 59 -2.38 -4.62 9.21
N GLN A 60 -1.98 -3.42 9.64
CA GLN A 60 -1.65 -2.32 8.75
C GLN A 60 -0.33 -1.70 9.22
N VAL A 61 0.68 -1.74 8.34
CA VAL A 61 2.02 -1.25 8.62
C VAL A 61 2.30 -0.05 7.73
N LYS A 62 2.66 1.08 8.31
CA LYS A 62 3.05 2.27 7.56
C LYS A 62 4.47 2.07 6.98
N ILE A 63 4.61 2.26 5.67
CA ILE A 63 5.90 2.12 4.97
C ILE A 63 6.62 3.47 4.88
N GLY A 64 5.86 4.52 4.54
CA GLY A 64 6.43 5.85 4.32
C GLY A 64 5.46 6.81 3.64
N ASN A 65 5.94 8.00 3.33
CA ASN A 65 5.15 9.10 2.78
C ASN A 65 5.75 9.56 1.45
N PHE A 66 4.92 9.79 0.44
CA PHE A 66 5.32 10.42 -0.82
C PHE A 66 5.49 11.93 -0.61
N PRO A 67 6.50 12.59 -1.22
CA PRO A 67 7.49 12.06 -2.17
C PRO A 67 8.75 11.45 -1.51
N HIS A 68 8.93 11.58 -0.19
CA HIS A 68 10.12 11.07 0.53
C HIS A 68 10.37 9.56 0.31
N THR A 69 9.28 8.78 0.20
CA THR A 69 9.32 7.37 -0.17
C THR A 69 8.73 7.24 -1.57
N SER A 70 9.53 6.79 -2.52
CA SER A 70 9.06 6.52 -3.88
C SER A 70 8.26 5.21 -3.95
N LEU A 71 7.50 5.01 -5.02
CA LEU A 71 6.78 3.75 -5.25
C LEU A 71 7.73 2.55 -5.29
N ALA A 72 8.90 2.70 -5.93
CA ALA A 72 9.90 1.63 -5.98
C ALA A 72 10.43 1.29 -4.58
N ALA A 73 10.78 2.30 -3.78
CA ALA A 73 11.21 2.09 -2.39
C ALA A 73 10.10 1.44 -1.55
N ALA A 74 8.84 1.82 -1.77
CA ALA A 74 7.71 1.21 -1.07
C ALA A 74 7.51 -0.26 -1.44
N ARG A 75 7.74 -0.65 -2.71
CA ARG A 75 7.69 -2.05 -3.16
C ARG A 75 8.82 -2.90 -2.58
N LEU A 76 10.03 -2.34 -2.48
CA LEU A 76 11.16 -3.03 -1.84
C LEU A 76 10.87 -3.31 -0.36
N LYS A 77 10.47 -2.27 0.40
CA LYS A 77 10.07 -2.42 1.81
C LYS A 77 8.89 -3.38 1.99
N LEU A 78 7.94 -3.41 1.05
CA LEU A 78 6.85 -4.38 1.10
C LEU A 78 7.37 -5.82 1.02
N ASN A 79 8.32 -6.11 0.14
CA ASN A 79 8.88 -7.44 0.01
C ASN A 79 9.60 -7.86 1.30
N GLU A 80 10.34 -6.95 1.94
CA GLU A 80 10.94 -7.19 3.26
C GLU A 80 9.86 -7.51 4.31
N LEU A 81 8.79 -6.73 4.38
CA LEU A 81 7.67 -6.97 5.30
C LEU A 81 6.93 -8.28 5.02
N LYS A 82 6.89 -8.73 3.77
CA LYS A 82 6.30 -10.02 3.38
C LYS A 82 7.15 -11.19 3.84
N LEU A 83 8.48 -11.07 3.79
CA LEU A 83 9.39 -12.08 4.33
C LEU A 83 9.22 -12.18 5.84
N LEU A 84 9.21 -11.04 6.55
CA LEU A 84 8.95 -11.01 8.00
C LEU A 84 7.60 -11.64 8.37
N ARG A 85 6.56 -11.40 7.56
CA ARG A 85 5.26 -12.04 7.73
C ARG A 85 5.34 -13.56 7.57
N GLN A 86 6.10 -14.06 6.59
CA GLN A 86 6.29 -15.51 6.38
C GLN A 86 7.05 -16.14 7.54
N GLU A 87 7.98 -15.40 8.14
CA GLU A 87 8.67 -15.79 9.38
C GLU A 87 7.77 -15.75 10.63
N GLY A 88 6.51 -15.31 10.51
CA GLY A 88 5.53 -15.31 11.60
C GLY A 88 5.62 -14.09 12.53
N ARG A 89 6.28 -13.01 12.11
CA ARG A 89 6.33 -11.72 12.82
C ARG A 89 5.30 -10.71 12.32
#